data_AF-A0AAU1XA83-F1
#
_entry.id   AF-A0AAU1XA83-F1
#
_cell.length_a   1.000
_cell.length_b   1.000
_cell.length_c   1.000
_cell.angle_alpha   90.00
_cell.angle_beta   90.00
_cell.angle_gamma   90.00
#
_symmetry.space_group_name_H-M   'P 1'
#
loop_
_entity.id
_entity.type
_entity.pdbx_description
1 polymer ?
#
loop_
_entity_poly.entity_id
_entity_poly.type
_entity_poly.pdbx_seq_one_letter_code
_entity_poly.pdbx_strand_id
1 'polypeptide(L)'
;MPPPAPSSPPTPPRRTETRHDARDRRALGCATTLLTLAIWRSLTRTPHCGWCATASNWPTSRHDALHCRGYVQDRRRERLRDIRHRRPVEEPNPWGEAYLLGEEIAQRTKADA
;
A
#
# COMPACT_ATOMS: atom_id res chain seq x y z
N MET A 1 -66.66 0.32 -46.87
CA MET A 1 -65.47 0.86 -46.18
C MET A 1 -65.07 -0.11 -45.08
N PRO A 2 -63.91 -0.79 -45.17
CA PRO A 2 -63.40 -1.60 -44.05
C PRO A 2 -62.75 -0.71 -42.98
N PRO A 3 -62.74 -1.13 -41.69
CA PRO A 3 -62.15 -0.37 -40.60
C PRO A 3 -60.60 -0.38 -40.65
N PRO A 4 -59.92 0.64 -40.08
CA PRO A 4 -58.47 0.69 -40.05
C PRO A 4 -57.89 -0.41 -39.15
N ALA A 5 -56.79 -1.00 -39.62
CA ALA A 5 -56.06 -2.05 -38.90
C ALA A 5 -55.44 -1.53 -37.58
N PRO A 6 -55.34 -2.37 -36.54
CA PRO A 6 -54.75 -1.96 -35.26
C PRO A 6 -53.24 -1.74 -35.37
N SER A 7 -52.77 -0.66 -34.73
CA SER A 7 -51.36 -0.28 -34.60
C SER A 7 -50.54 -1.40 -33.93
N SER A 8 -49.41 -1.76 -34.53
CA SER A 8 -48.50 -2.76 -33.96
C SER A 8 -47.94 -2.32 -32.59
N PRO A 9 -47.73 -3.25 -31.64
CA PRO A 9 -47.16 -2.93 -30.33
C PRO A 9 -45.67 -2.56 -30.43
N PRO A 10 -45.14 -1.76 -29.48
CA PRO A 10 -43.73 -1.37 -29.47
C PRO A 10 -42.82 -2.58 -29.27
N THR A 11 -41.77 -2.64 -30.09
CA THR A 11 -40.72 -3.66 -30.04
C THR A 11 -40.02 -3.64 -28.68
N PRO A 12 -39.92 -4.78 -27.95
CA PRO A 12 -39.16 -4.82 -26.70
C PRO A 12 -37.67 -4.61 -26.97
N PRO A 13 -36.93 -3.92 -26.08
CA PRO A 13 -35.51 -3.67 -26.27
C PRO A 13 -34.72 -4.99 -26.33
N ARG A 14 -33.72 -5.02 -27.23
CA ARG A 14 -32.85 -6.17 -27.49
C ARG A 14 -32.18 -6.61 -26.18
N ARG A 15 -32.43 -7.86 -25.80
CA ARG A 15 -32.00 -8.57 -24.57
C ARG A 15 -30.46 -8.62 -24.33
N THR A 16 -29.65 -8.04 -25.20
CA THR A 16 -28.19 -8.12 -25.22
C THR A 16 -27.49 -6.93 -24.55
N GLU A 17 -28.10 -5.75 -24.52
CA GLU A 17 -27.53 -4.55 -23.87
C GLU A 17 -27.50 -4.70 -22.34
N THR A 18 -28.61 -5.15 -21.75
CA THR A 18 -28.73 -5.28 -20.28
C THR A 18 -27.76 -6.30 -19.66
N ARG A 19 -27.26 -7.26 -20.45
CA ARG A 19 -26.29 -8.26 -20.00
C ARG A 19 -24.85 -7.77 -19.96
N HIS A 20 -24.47 -6.85 -20.85
CA HIS A 20 -23.14 -6.23 -20.81
C HIS A 20 -23.05 -5.26 -19.63
N ASP A 21 -24.05 -4.39 -19.47
CA ASP A 21 -24.12 -3.46 -18.34
C ASP A 21 -24.09 -4.16 -16.97
N ALA A 22 -24.75 -5.32 -16.86
CA ALA A 22 -24.76 -6.11 -15.63
C ALA A 22 -23.42 -6.79 -15.35
N ARG A 23 -22.65 -7.16 -16.38
CA ARG A 23 -21.30 -7.72 -16.23
C ARG A 23 -20.28 -6.64 -15.89
N ASP A 24 -20.38 -5.47 -16.53
CA ASP A 24 -19.49 -4.35 -16.28
C ASP A 24 -19.70 -3.78 -14.88
N ARG A 25 -20.94 -3.68 -14.40
CA ARG A 25 -21.22 -3.31 -12.99
C ARG A 25 -20.67 -4.32 -11.98
N ARG A 26 -20.72 -5.62 -12.29
CA ARG A 26 -20.13 -6.66 -11.43
C ARG A 26 -18.62 -6.62 -11.44
N ALA A 27 -18.00 -6.42 -12.62
CA ALA A 27 -16.56 -6.26 -12.76
C ALA A 27 -16.05 -5.03 -11.99
N LEU A 28 -16.74 -3.89 -12.12
CA LEU A 28 -16.47 -2.69 -11.33
C LEU A 28 -16.61 -2.97 -9.83
N GLY A 29 -17.70 -3.62 -9.39
CA GLY A 29 -17.87 -3.98 -7.98
C GLY A 29 -16.76 -4.89 -7.43
N CYS A 30 -16.32 -5.88 -8.21
CA CYS A 30 -15.19 -6.75 -7.87
C CYS A 30 -13.87 -5.99 -7.82
N ALA A 31 -13.60 -5.09 -8.77
CA ALA A 31 -12.39 -4.27 -8.78
C ALA A 31 -12.34 -3.34 -7.56
N THR A 32 -13.46 -2.69 -7.22
CA THR A 32 -13.54 -1.79 -6.05
C THR A 32 -13.35 -2.55 -4.75
N THR A 33 -13.95 -3.75 -4.61
CA THR A 33 -13.73 -4.59 -3.41
C THR A 33 -12.29 -5.06 -3.29
N LEU A 34 -11.65 -5.50 -4.37
CA LEU A 34 -10.24 -5.88 -4.34
C LEU A 34 -9.33 -4.71 -3.99
N LEU A 35 -9.58 -3.53 -4.57
CA LEU A 35 -8.83 -2.32 -4.27
C LEU A 35 -9.00 -1.91 -2.81
N THR A 36 -10.23 -1.95 -2.29
CA THR A 36 -10.53 -1.63 -0.88
C THR A 36 -9.85 -2.63 0.05
N LEU A 37 -9.85 -3.92 -0.30
CA LEU A 37 -9.16 -4.95 0.48
C LEU A 37 -7.64 -4.77 0.45
N ALA A 38 -7.07 -4.38 -0.69
CA ALA A 38 -5.63 -4.11 -0.84
C ALA A 38 -5.22 -2.88 -0.02
N ILE A 39 -5.99 -1.80 -0.09
CA ILE A 39 -5.78 -0.59 0.72
C ILE A 39 -5.91 -0.91 2.20
N TRP A 40 -6.98 -1.60 2.61
CA TRP A 40 -7.18 -1.99 4.00
C TRP A 40 -6.05 -2.89 4.50
N ARG A 41 -5.62 -3.88 3.71
CA ARG A 41 -4.44 -4.70 4.06
C ARG A 41 -3.15 -3.90 4.12
N SER A 42 -2.99 -2.87 3.30
CA SER A 42 -1.82 -1.98 3.34
C SER A 42 -1.84 -1.08 4.57
N LEU A 43 -3.01 -0.62 5.01
CA LEU A 43 -3.19 0.23 6.19
C LEU A 43 -3.15 -0.58 7.49
N THR A 44 -3.60 -1.84 7.48
CA THR A 44 -3.68 -2.71 8.66
C THR A 44 -2.51 -3.67 8.81
N ARG A 45 -1.73 -3.93 7.75
CA ARG A 45 -0.41 -4.52 7.92
C ARG A 45 0.48 -3.50 8.60
N THR A 46 0.56 -3.61 9.91
CA THR A 46 1.74 -3.14 10.62
C THR A 46 2.96 -3.70 9.89
N PRO A 47 3.93 -2.86 9.48
CA PRO A 47 5.12 -3.34 8.81
C PRO A 47 5.73 -4.43 9.69
N HIS A 48 5.81 -5.66 9.17
CA HIS A 48 6.49 -6.72 9.90
C HIS A 48 7.94 -6.29 10.06
N CYS A 49 8.39 -6.14 11.31
CA CYS A 49 9.79 -5.86 11.58
C CYS A 49 10.62 -7.06 11.11
N GLY A 50 11.24 -6.96 9.93
CA GLY A 50 12.07 -8.02 9.34
C GLY A 50 13.22 -8.43 10.26
N TRP A 51 13.77 -7.47 11.03
CA TRP A 51 14.76 -7.76 12.06
C TRP A 51 14.18 -8.62 13.19
N CYS A 52 12.99 -8.32 13.71
CA CYS A 52 12.37 -9.14 14.76
C CYS A 52 11.96 -10.52 14.26
N ALA A 53 11.50 -10.61 13.01
CA ALA A 53 11.17 -11.87 12.35
C ALA A 53 12.40 -12.79 12.24
N THR A 54 13.59 -12.21 12.08
CA THR A 54 14.82 -12.97 11.75
C THR A 54 15.76 -13.13 12.95
N ALA A 55 15.84 -12.14 13.85
CA ALA A 55 16.96 -12.03 14.80
C ALA A 55 16.58 -12.22 16.27
N SER A 56 15.34 -11.96 16.70
CA SER A 56 15.02 -11.90 18.14
C SER A 56 13.96 -12.89 18.63
N ASN A 57 13.38 -13.72 17.76
CA ASN A 57 12.22 -14.58 18.10
C ASN A 57 11.07 -13.80 18.78
N TRP A 58 11.08 -12.47 18.62
CA TRP A 58 10.13 -11.55 19.22
C TRP A 58 8.90 -11.46 18.33
N PRO A 59 7.68 -11.38 18.89
CA PRO A 59 6.48 -11.23 18.09
C PRO A 59 6.55 -9.93 17.27
N THR A 60 6.59 -10.06 15.94
CA THR A 60 6.65 -8.92 15.01
C THR A 60 5.44 -7.99 15.12
N SER A 61 4.34 -8.46 15.74
CA SER A 61 3.07 -7.74 15.91
C SER A 61 2.98 -6.86 17.15
N ARG A 62 3.97 -6.90 18.06
CA ARG A 62 3.89 -6.21 19.36
C ARG A 62 4.48 -4.80 19.40
N HIS A 63 5.04 -4.31 18.30
CA HIS A 63 5.62 -2.98 18.26
C HIS A 63 5.56 -2.40 16.85
N ASP A 64 5.56 -1.09 16.76
CA ASP A 64 5.70 -0.38 15.48
C ASP A 64 7.12 -0.60 14.94
N ALA A 65 7.23 -1.18 13.74
CA ALA A 65 8.53 -1.43 13.13
C ALA A 65 9.30 -0.13 12.86
N LEU A 66 8.62 1.00 12.65
CA LEU A 66 9.29 2.30 12.49
C LEU A 66 10.02 2.75 13.77
N HIS A 67 9.60 2.24 14.92
CA HIS A 67 10.24 2.46 16.23
C HIS A 67 11.10 1.27 16.68
N CYS A 68 11.20 0.23 15.86
CA CYS A 68 12.08 -0.90 16.16
C CYS A 68 13.53 -0.53 15.88
N ARG A 69 14.34 -0.44 16.93
CA ARG A 69 15.78 -0.16 16.82
C ARG A 69 16.48 -1.11 15.83
N GLY A 70 16.15 -2.39 15.87
CA GLY A 70 16.72 -3.39 14.97
C GLY A 70 16.37 -3.14 13.50
N TYR A 71 15.10 -2.86 13.21
CA TYR A 71 14.63 -2.54 11.86
C TYR A 71 15.25 -1.27 11.30
N VAL A 72 15.25 -0.18 12.09
CA VAL A 72 15.80 1.11 11.69
C VAL A 72 17.31 1.00 11.40
N GLN A 73 18.05 0.24 12.22
CA GLN A 73 19.48 -0.01 11.98
C GLN A 73 19.72 -0.86 10.73
N ASP A 74 18.86 -1.84 10.43
CA ASP A 74 18.98 -2.65 9.21
C ASP A 74 18.72 -1.83 7.94
N ARG A 75 17.65 -1.01 7.94
CA ARG A 75 17.36 -0.05 6.86
C ARG A 75 18.49 0.97 6.68
N ARG A 76 19.14 1.41 7.75
CA ARG A 76 20.35 2.25 7.66
C ARG A 76 21.50 1.52 6.94
N ARG A 77 21.76 0.25 7.28
CA ARG A 77 22.82 -0.54 6.61
C ARG A 77 22.51 -0.74 5.12
N GLU A 78 21.26 -0.99 4.77
CA GLU A 78 20.81 -1.05 3.37
C GLU A 78 21.07 0.28 2.65
N ARG A 79 20.62 1.40 3.22
CA ARG A 79 20.82 2.73 2.65
C ARG A 79 22.30 3.06 2.44
N LEU A 80 23.16 2.78 3.42
CA LEU A 80 24.60 2.99 3.29
C LEU A 80 25.23 2.10 2.22
N ARG A 81 24.77 0.86 2.07
CA ARG A 81 25.17 -0.02 0.96
C ARG A 81 24.74 0.58 -0.38
N ASP A 82 23.50 1.04 -0.50
CA ASP A 82 22.99 1.63 -1.74
C ASP A 82 23.76 2.88 -2.14
N ILE A 83 24.05 3.79 -1.19
CA ILE A 83 24.92 4.97 -1.42
C ILE A 83 26.29 4.52 -1.92
N ARG A 84 26.93 3.57 -1.22
CA ARG A 84 28.24 3.04 -1.60
C ARG A 84 28.24 2.44 -3.01
N HIS A 85 27.15 1.81 -3.40
CA HIS A 85 26.96 1.20 -4.72
C HIS A 85 26.33 2.14 -5.76
N ARG A 86 26.17 3.43 -5.44
CA ARG A 86 25.53 4.46 -6.28
C ARG A 86 24.15 4.04 -6.80
N ARG A 87 23.40 3.28 -6.00
CA ARG A 87 22.00 2.95 -6.28
C ARG A 87 21.10 4.13 -5.90
N PRO A 88 19.94 4.30 -6.55
CA PRO A 88 18.97 5.31 -6.16
C PRO A 88 18.55 5.13 -4.70
N VAL A 89 18.49 6.22 -3.95
CA VAL A 89 18.09 6.25 -2.54
C VAL A 89 17.01 7.31 -2.37
N GLU A 90 16.02 7.02 -1.54
CA GLU A 90 14.92 7.94 -1.25
C GLU A 90 15.42 9.17 -0.47
N GLU A 91 14.99 10.35 -0.92
CA GLU A 91 15.23 11.66 -0.30
C GLU A 91 13.92 12.45 -0.19
N PRO A 92 13.66 13.13 0.95
CA PRO A 92 14.46 13.14 2.17
C PRO A 92 14.42 11.78 2.88
N ASN A 93 15.41 11.51 3.73
CA ASN A 93 15.46 10.24 4.46
C ASN A 93 14.19 10.08 5.33
N PRO A 94 13.32 9.09 5.07
CA PRO A 94 12.04 8.96 5.78
C PRO A 94 12.22 8.61 7.26
N TRP A 95 13.42 8.19 7.67
CA TRP A 95 13.77 7.93 9.07
C TRP A 95 14.56 9.06 9.75
N GLY A 96 14.76 10.21 9.09
CA GLY A 96 15.22 11.45 9.72
C GLY A 96 16.49 11.32 10.59
N GLU A 97 16.32 11.35 11.92
CA GLU A 97 17.36 11.07 12.92
C GLU A 97 17.06 9.82 13.77
N ALA A 98 15.97 9.10 13.48
CA ALA A 98 15.51 7.95 14.24
C ALA A 98 16.52 6.78 14.29
N TYR A 99 17.53 6.81 13.40
CA TYR A 99 18.64 5.85 13.37
C TYR A 99 19.84 6.25 14.22
N LEU A 100 19.92 7.49 14.71
CA LEU A 100 21.06 7.93 15.50
C LEU A 100 21.02 7.22 16.85
N LEU A 101 22.12 6.57 17.19
CA LEU A 101 22.35 6.11 18.55
C LEU A 101 22.50 7.35 19.44
N GLY A 102 22.10 7.28 20.71
CA GLY A 102 22.25 8.42 21.64
C GLY A 102 23.68 8.99 21.68
N GLU A 103 24.67 8.13 21.43
CA GLU A 103 26.09 8.47 21.29
C GLU A 103 26.38 9.31 20.03
N GLU A 104 25.77 8.99 18.88
CA GLU A 104 25.94 9.77 17.63
C GLU A 104 25.24 11.13 17.73
N ILE A 105 24.08 11.20 18.42
CA ILE A 105 23.41 12.48 18.73
C ILE A 105 24.33 13.34 19.60
N ALA A 106 24.91 12.76 20.65
CA ALA A 106 25.82 13.45 21.55
C ALA A 106 27.14 13.89 20.88
N GLN A 107 27.61 13.17 19.86
CA GLN A 107 28.79 13.56 19.09
C GLN A 107 28.50 14.73 18.15
N ARG A 108 27.33 14.75 17.50
CA ARG A 108 26.92 15.86 16.63
C ARG A 108 26.66 17.14 17.41
N THR A 109 25.92 17.06 18.52
CA THR A 109 25.68 18.24 19.36
C THR A 109 26.97 18.81 19.97
N LYS A 110 28.00 18.00 20.17
CA LYS A 110 29.35 18.47 20.53
C LYS A 110 30.15 19.05 19.37
N ALA A 111 29.87 18.64 18.13
CA ALA A 111 30.53 19.16 16.94
C ALA A 111 29.92 20.50 16.46
N ASP A 112 28.64 20.72 16.79
CA ASP A 112 27.90 21.94 16.48
C ASP A 112 27.99 23.02 17.59
N ALA A 113 28.67 22.73 18.71
CA ALA A 113 28.89 23.61 19.86
C ALA A 113 30.33 24.16 19.90
#